data_AF-A0A1U7UJN5-F1
#
_entry.id   AF-A0A1U7UJN5-F1
#
_cell.length_a   1.000
_cell.length_b   1.000
_cell.length_c   1.000
_cell.angle_alpha   90.00
_cell.angle_beta   90.00
_cell.angle_gamma   90.00
#
_symmetry.space_group_name_H-M   'P 1'
#
loop_
_entity.id
_entity.type
_entity.pdbx_description
1 polymer ?
#
loop_
_entity_poly.entity_id
_entity_poly.type
_entity_poly.pdbx_seq_one_letter_code
_entity_poly.pdbx_strand_id
1 'polypeptide(L)'
;MIRNPNYTNFVCCAFCNKIVPPAPVGKTFKQIHEYKPFKTRFYTHKDILDIGASILNEKEQFQEAVLRESIAKTEAEVWAQASESQRKAVEKALEEANVRHKIEIQILKEEHQQDLEEIKAKTKTDLYQNMNDEMKREHLAAEQRMVHRIQRIMMECHREKVAAVEEARAEERRIAREEIEAQKSKVMEELISTDLMVTKHQKSSVGHVKRAREHKLSISYSVAERQRQEEVQEGLQEAEKTHQATLDNVMEKLANTKGELLSIAKQLGIMTNWKDFLEEELQETRAAFQKYIDYTFPKLSPGHADFILPERKKTPSNLVIKENETALD
;
A
#
# COMPACT_ATOMS: atom_id res chain seq x y z
N MET A 1 86.12 54.59 162.88
CA MET A 1 87.05 54.51 164.01
C MET A 1 86.45 53.57 165.04
N ILE A 2 86.90 52.31 165.07
CA ILE A 2 86.53 51.29 166.06
C ILE A 2 87.85 50.82 166.66
N ARG A 3 87.99 50.90 167.98
CA ARG A 3 89.17 50.44 168.71
C ARG A 3 88.97 48.97 169.08
N ASN A 4 89.91 48.12 168.70
CA ASN A 4 90.03 46.74 169.17
C ASN A 4 91.46 46.56 169.73
N PRO A 5 91.65 45.96 170.93
CA PRO A 5 92.86 46.15 171.70
C PRO A 5 93.81 44.97 171.52
N ASN A 6 94.53 44.92 170.39
CA ASN A 6 95.81 44.19 170.27
C ASN A 6 96.55 44.58 168.98
N TYR A 7 97.67 45.29 169.15
CA TYR A 7 98.75 45.60 168.20
C TYR A 7 98.57 46.72 167.13
N THR A 8 98.93 47.94 167.55
CA THR A 8 100.03 48.81 167.03
C THR A 8 100.18 49.17 165.54
N ASN A 9 99.31 48.76 164.61
CA ASN A 9 99.39 49.19 163.20
C ASN A 9 98.14 49.96 162.75
N PHE A 10 98.35 51.16 162.17
CA PHE A 10 97.32 52.10 161.72
C PHE A 10 97.09 52.07 160.20
N VAL A 11 95.93 52.63 159.77
CA VAL A 11 95.60 53.24 158.44
C VAL A 11 94.74 52.37 157.49
N CYS A 12 93.81 52.87 156.64
CA CYS A 12 93.00 54.11 156.49
C CYS A 12 92.26 54.03 155.13
N CYS A 13 90.93 53.75 155.11
CA CYS A 13 89.91 54.00 154.05
C CYS A 13 89.00 52.78 153.78
N ALA A 14 87.71 53.02 153.61
CA ALA A 14 86.61 52.04 153.69
C ALA A 14 86.32 51.22 152.41
N PHE A 15 87.13 51.30 151.35
CA PHE A 15 86.82 50.61 150.08
C PHE A 15 87.78 49.47 149.72
N CYS A 16 88.91 49.35 150.42
CA CYS A 16 89.85 48.27 150.20
C CYS A 16 90.44 47.86 151.55
N ASN A 17 89.99 46.70 152.07
CA ASN A 17 90.47 46.00 153.27
C ASN A 17 91.95 45.54 153.16
N LYS A 18 92.83 46.36 152.56
CA LYS A 18 94.26 46.13 152.49
C LYS A 18 94.92 46.76 153.70
N ILE A 19 95.44 45.90 154.59
CA ILE A 19 96.35 46.28 155.67
C ILE A 19 97.59 46.87 155.02
N VAL A 20 97.83 48.17 155.23
CA VAL A 20 99.05 48.83 154.74
C VAL A 20 100.16 48.56 155.77
N PRO A 21 101.23 47.84 155.41
CA PRO A 21 102.35 47.67 156.33
C PRO A 21 102.98 49.03 156.65
N PRO A 22 103.54 49.24 157.87
CA PRO A 22 104.21 50.49 158.22
C PRO A 22 105.31 50.80 157.18
N ALA A 23 105.51 52.09 156.90
CA ALA A 23 106.43 52.54 155.86
C ALA A 23 107.80 51.86 156.03
N PRO A 24 108.31 51.13 155.04
CA PRO A 24 109.59 50.44 155.17
C PRO A 24 110.68 51.50 155.36
N VAL A 25 111.43 51.40 156.46
CA VAL A 25 112.53 52.30 156.81
C VAL A 25 113.86 51.58 156.59
N GLY A 26 114.82 52.27 155.96
CA GLY A 26 116.14 51.71 155.64
C GLY A 26 116.25 51.13 154.22
N LYS A 27 117.03 50.06 154.06
CA LYS A 27 117.46 49.52 152.74
C LYS A 27 116.29 49.15 151.81
N THR A 28 115.17 48.68 152.35
CA THR A 28 113.99 48.26 151.58
C THR A 28 113.27 49.42 150.91
N PHE A 29 113.32 50.64 151.49
CA PHE A 29 112.77 51.85 150.85
C PHE A 29 113.58 52.24 149.61
N LYS A 30 114.91 52.10 149.68
CA LYS A 30 115.81 52.40 148.54
C LYS A 30 115.55 51.47 147.36
N GLN A 31 115.39 50.16 147.60
CA GLN A 31 115.05 49.20 146.54
C GLN A 31 113.70 49.47 145.87
N ILE A 32 112.67 49.87 146.63
CA ILE A 32 111.37 50.22 146.04
C ILE A 32 111.47 51.51 145.20
N HIS A 33 112.25 52.48 145.66
CA HIS A 33 112.50 53.72 144.92
C HIS A 33 113.33 53.47 143.65
N GLU A 34 114.27 52.50 143.68
CA GLU A 34 115.02 52.05 142.51
C GLU A 34 114.16 51.23 141.53
N TYR A 35 113.21 50.43 142.02
CA TYR A 35 112.35 49.56 141.21
C TYR A 35 111.16 50.27 140.55
N LYS A 36 110.64 51.34 141.18
CA LYS A 36 109.54 52.17 140.63
C LYS A 36 109.80 52.64 139.19
N PRO A 37 110.97 53.23 138.87
CA PRO A 37 111.32 53.61 137.51
C PRO A 37 111.23 52.46 136.50
N PHE A 38 111.67 51.25 136.86
CA PHE A 38 111.63 50.09 135.97
C PHE A 38 110.20 49.60 135.73
N LYS A 39 109.38 49.56 136.79
CA LYS A 39 107.97 49.19 136.67
C LYS A 39 107.22 50.19 135.80
N THR A 40 107.39 51.49 136.05
CA THR A 40 106.77 52.54 135.23
C THR A 40 107.25 52.43 133.78
N ARG A 41 108.55 52.23 133.52
CA ARG A 41 109.08 52.01 132.17
C ARG A 41 108.44 50.82 131.46
N PHE A 42 108.30 49.68 132.15
CA PHE A 42 107.69 48.48 131.56
C PHE A 42 106.23 48.70 131.16
N TYR A 43 105.41 49.28 132.05
CA TYR A 43 104.02 49.58 131.71
C TYR A 43 103.92 50.66 130.63
N THR A 44 104.78 51.69 130.64
CA THR A 44 104.79 52.67 129.54
C THR A 44 105.19 52.05 128.21
N HIS A 45 106.13 51.10 128.17
CA HIS A 45 106.47 50.39 126.92
C HIS A 45 105.32 49.50 126.45
N LYS A 46 104.66 48.81 127.38
CA LYS A 46 103.47 48.02 127.07
C LYS A 46 102.35 48.89 126.52
N ASP A 47 102.06 50.02 127.16
CA ASP A 47 101.04 50.96 126.71
C ASP A 47 101.37 51.52 125.32
N ILE A 48 102.64 51.84 125.05
CA ILE A 48 103.09 52.29 123.71
C ILE A 48 102.90 51.17 122.66
N LEU A 49 103.23 49.92 122.98
CA LEU A 49 103.03 48.78 122.07
C LEU A 49 101.56 48.48 121.83
N ASP A 50 100.74 48.51 122.88
CA ASP A 50 99.29 48.29 122.79
C ASP A 50 98.62 49.42 121.97
N ILE A 51 99.05 50.68 122.15
CA ILE A 51 98.63 51.82 121.30
C ILE A 51 99.07 51.58 119.85
N GLY A 52 100.32 51.16 119.62
CA GLY A 52 100.83 50.87 118.27
C GLY A 52 100.07 49.74 117.57
N ALA A 53 99.72 48.68 118.30
CA ALA A 53 98.90 47.58 117.80
C ALA A 53 97.46 48.02 117.49
N SER A 54 96.86 48.87 118.33
CA SER A 54 95.54 49.45 118.07
C SER A 54 95.53 50.31 116.81
N ILE A 55 96.52 51.19 116.65
CA ILE A 55 96.67 52.05 115.45
C ILE A 55 96.89 51.20 114.19
N LEU A 56 97.70 50.13 114.28
CA LEU A 56 97.93 49.23 113.15
C LEU A 56 96.64 48.50 112.75
N ASN A 57 95.91 47.94 113.72
CA ASN A 57 94.66 47.24 113.46
C ASN A 57 93.57 48.17 112.91
N GLU A 58 93.43 49.40 113.43
CA GLU A 58 92.53 50.41 112.85
C GLU A 58 92.90 50.74 111.40
N LYS A 59 94.20 50.86 111.10
CA LYS A 59 94.69 51.11 109.75
C LYS A 59 94.43 49.93 108.81
N GLU A 60 94.61 48.70 109.27
CA GLU A 60 94.30 47.49 108.51
C GLU A 60 92.81 47.38 108.22
N GLN A 61 91.95 47.61 109.22
CA GLN A 61 90.49 47.62 109.02
C GLN A 61 90.05 48.71 108.04
N PHE A 62 90.65 49.89 108.11
CA PHE A 62 90.39 50.96 107.15
C PHE A 62 90.82 50.56 105.72
N GLN A 63 92.01 49.99 105.56
CA GLN A 63 92.49 49.51 104.26
C GLN A 63 91.63 48.37 103.70
N GLU A 64 91.21 47.44 104.55
CA GLU A 64 90.33 46.33 104.17
C GLU A 64 88.93 46.84 103.79
N ALA A 65 88.37 47.81 104.51
CA ALA A 65 87.11 48.44 104.16
C ALA A 65 87.17 49.15 102.80
N VAL A 66 88.24 49.91 102.54
CA VAL A 66 88.47 50.56 101.24
C VAL A 66 88.64 49.53 100.11
N LEU A 67 89.33 48.42 100.38
CA LEU A 67 89.48 47.32 99.41
C LEU A 67 88.15 46.62 99.14
N ARG A 68 87.35 46.33 100.17
CA ARG A 68 86.02 45.72 99.99
C ARG A 68 85.08 46.64 99.23
N GLU A 69 85.14 47.96 99.48
CA GLU A 69 84.34 48.95 98.75
C GLU A 69 84.75 49.01 97.27
N SER A 70 86.05 48.96 96.97
CA SER A 70 86.52 48.95 95.57
C SER A 70 86.18 47.65 94.85
N ILE A 71 86.25 46.50 95.53
CA ILE A 71 85.79 45.22 94.99
C ILE A 71 84.28 45.28 94.71
N ALA A 72 83.45 45.73 95.66
CA ALA A 72 82.02 45.82 95.45
C ALA A 72 81.63 46.76 94.29
N LYS A 73 82.34 47.89 94.13
CA LYS A 73 82.17 48.80 93.00
C LYS A 73 82.52 48.13 91.67
N THR A 74 83.67 47.48 91.59
CA THR A 74 84.10 46.79 90.36
C THR A 74 83.21 45.59 90.03
N GLU A 75 82.76 44.82 91.02
CA GLU A 75 81.78 43.74 90.82
C GLU A 75 80.45 44.28 90.27
N ALA A 76 79.93 45.37 90.84
CA ALA A 76 78.70 46.00 90.37
C ALA A 76 78.84 46.51 88.92
N GLU A 77 79.97 47.13 88.58
CA GLU A 77 80.28 47.56 87.20
C GLU A 77 80.34 46.37 86.23
N VAL A 78 81.01 45.28 86.61
CA VAL A 78 81.08 44.05 85.81
C VAL A 78 79.70 43.42 85.62
N TRP A 79 78.88 43.37 86.67
CA TRP A 79 77.50 42.86 86.59
C TRP A 79 76.61 43.72 85.70
N ALA A 80 76.75 45.05 85.77
CA ALA A 80 76.03 45.96 84.88
C ALA A 80 76.44 45.75 83.42
N GLN A 81 77.75 45.62 83.15
CA GLN A 81 78.26 45.36 81.81
C GLN A 81 77.81 43.99 81.27
N ALA A 82 77.80 42.96 82.11
CA ALA A 82 77.33 41.62 81.75
C ALA A 82 75.83 41.63 81.44
N SER A 83 75.02 42.30 82.26
CA SER A 83 73.57 42.45 82.06
C SER A 83 73.26 43.17 80.76
N GLU A 84 73.99 44.24 80.46
CA GLU A 84 73.82 45.00 79.21
C GLU A 84 74.26 44.19 77.97
N SER A 85 75.35 43.42 78.09
CA SER A 85 75.82 42.52 77.02
C SER A 85 74.82 41.38 76.77
N GLN A 86 74.24 40.81 77.84
CA GLN A 86 73.18 39.81 77.74
C GLN A 86 71.94 40.38 77.09
N ARG A 87 71.50 41.59 77.50
CA ARG A 87 70.35 42.28 76.90
C ARG A 87 70.54 42.46 75.39
N LYS A 88 71.70 42.96 74.97
CA LYS A 88 72.04 43.14 73.54
C LYS A 88 72.07 41.81 72.78
N ALA A 89 72.61 40.74 73.38
CA ALA A 89 72.64 39.43 72.75
C ALA A 89 71.22 38.86 72.55
N VAL A 90 70.34 39.02 73.53
CA VAL A 90 68.93 38.60 73.46
C VAL A 90 68.16 39.43 72.43
N GLU A 91 68.35 40.75 72.43
CA GLU A 91 67.72 41.65 71.46
C GLU A 91 68.12 41.28 70.03
N LYS A 92 69.42 41.05 69.79
CA LYS A 92 69.92 40.58 68.49
C LYS A 92 69.35 39.21 68.10
N ALA A 93 69.28 38.26 69.03
CA ALA A 93 68.71 36.94 68.75
C ALA A 93 67.21 37.01 68.41
N LEU A 94 66.46 37.90 69.08
CA LEU A 94 65.05 38.17 68.79
C LEU A 94 64.87 38.83 67.41
N GLU A 95 65.71 39.80 67.06
CA GLU A 95 65.68 40.43 65.74
C GLU A 95 65.97 39.42 64.62
N GLU A 96 67.04 38.62 64.77
CA GLU A 96 67.38 37.57 63.80
C GLU A 96 66.26 36.53 63.66
N ALA A 97 65.64 36.10 64.78
CA ALA A 97 64.51 35.18 64.76
C ALA A 97 63.28 35.79 64.06
N ASN A 98 62.97 37.07 64.34
CA ASN A 98 61.88 37.77 63.69
C ASN A 98 62.12 37.96 62.18
N VAL A 99 63.36 38.23 61.76
CA VAL A 99 63.71 38.32 60.34
C VAL A 99 63.56 36.97 59.66
N ARG A 100 64.08 35.88 60.25
CA ARG A 100 63.89 34.52 59.72
C ARG A 100 62.42 34.18 59.57
N HIS A 101 61.62 34.44 60.60
CA HIS A 101 60.20 34.13 60.58
C HIS A 101 59.43 34.95 59.53
N LYS A 102 59.78 36.24 59.36
CA LYS A 102 59.19 37.07 58.29
C LYS A 102 59.50 36.52 56.90
N ILE A 103 60.73 36.05 56.68
CA ILE A 103 61.14 35.42 55.42
C ILE A 103 60.36 34.12 55.20
N GLU A 104 60.27 33.25 56.20
CA GLU A 104 59.49 32.00 56.13
C GLU A 104 58.01 32.26 55.82
N ILE A 105 57.39 33.23 56.49
CA ILE A 105 56.01 33.63 56.21
C ILE A 105 55.86 34.11 54.77
N GLN A 106 56.83 34.86 54.25
CA GLN A 106 56.77 35.38 52.89
C GLN A 106 56.89 34.25 51.86
N ILE A 107 57.85 33.34 52.04
CA ILE A 107 58.01 32.15 51.19
C ILE A 107 56.71 31.33 51.20
N LEU A 108 56.15 31.06 52.39
CA LEU A 108 54.93 30.29 52.53
C LEU A 108 53.74 30.96 51.82
N LYS A 109 53.64 32.29 51.89
CA LYS A 109 52.61 33.05 51.16
C LYS A 109 52.78 32.95 49.65
N GLU A 110 54.00 33.01 49.16
CA GLU A 110 54.32 32.88 47.74
C GLU A 110 53.99 31.46 47.23
N GLU A 111 54.34 30.42 47.98
CA GLU A 111 53.97 29.03 47.68
C GLU A 111 52.45 28.83 47.63
N HIS A 112 51.73 29.29 48.66
CA HIS A 112 50.26 29.20 48.68
C HIS A 112 49.62 29.97 47.52
N GLN A 113 50.17 31.12 47.14
CA GLN A 113 49.66 31.89 46.00
C GLN A 113 49.87 31.14 44.68
N GLN A 114 51.01 30.46 44.52
CA GLN A 114 51.28 29.62 43.35
C GLN A 114 50.32 28.43 43.28
N ASP A 115 50.11 27.72 44.39
CA ASP A 115 49.18 26.59 44.48
C ASP A 115 47.75 27.01 44.12
N LEU A 116 47.32 28.18 44.60
CA LEU A 116 45.99 28.72 44.28
C LEU A 116 45.84 29.02 42.79
N GLU A 117 46.85 29.61 42.15
CA GLU A 117 46.80 29.86 40.71
C GLU A 117 46.87 28.56 39.90
N GLU A 118 47.62 27.54 40.35
CA GLU A 118 47.66 26.23 39.71
C GLU A 118 46.30 25.51 39.82
N ILE A 119 45.70 25.47 41.01
CA ILE A 119 44.38 24.87 41.23
C ILE A 119 43.32 25.60 40.39
N LYS A 120 43.37 26.92 40.32
CA LYS A 120 42.47 27.73 39.48
C LYS A 120 42.65 27.42 38.00
N ALA A 121 43.89 27.27 37.53
CA ALA A 121 44.17 26.89 36.15
C ALA A 121 43.68 25.47 35.82
N LYS A 122 43.95 24.50 36.71
CA LYS A 122 43.45 23.11 36.60
C LYS A 122 41.93 23.07 36.57
N THR A 123 41.29 23.69 37.55
CA THR A 123 39.81 23.77 37.64
C THR A 123 39.21 24.41 36.40
N LYS A 124 39.81 25.48 35.86
CA LYS A 124 39.37 26.13 34.62
C LYS A 124 39.47 25.18 33.42
N THR A 125 40.58 24.45 33.30
CA THR A 125 40.76 23.46 32.23
C THR A 125 39.75 22.32 32.35
N ASP A 126 39.57 21.75 33.54
CA ASP A 126 38.61 20.66 33.80
C ASP A 126 37.18 21.11 33.50
N LEU A 127 36.82 22.33 33.88
CA LEU A 127 35.51 22.92 33.57
C LEU A 127 35.29 22.99 32.05
N TYR A 128 36.27 23.49 31.29
CA TYR A 128 36.15 23.55 29.82
C TYR A 128 36.10 22.18 29.17
N GLN A 129 36.88 21.20 29.67
CA GLN A 129 36.82 19.83 29.17
C GLN A 129 35.44 19.22 29.41
N ASN A 130 34.92 19.31 30.64
CA ASN A 130 33.59 18.82 30.99
C ASN A 130 32.49 19.48 30.15
N MET A 131 32.54 20.81 29.99
CA MET A 131 31.57 21.55 29.17
C MET A 131 31.64 21.14 27.69
N ASN A 132 32.85 20.92 27.15
CA ASN A 132 33.03 20.45 25.78
C ASN A 132 32.48 19.03 25.59
N ASP A 133 32.69 18.14 26.57
CA ASP A 133 32.22 16.77 26.48
C ASP A 133 30.69 16.65 26.68
N GLU A 134 30.08 17.51 27.51
CA GLU A 134 28.62 17.68 27.54
C GLU A 134 28.09 18.19 26.20
N MET A 135 28.72 19.22 25.63
CA MET A 135 28.33 19.77 24.34
C MET A 135 28.39 18.72 23.22
N LYS A 136 29.45 17.90 23.16
CA LYS A 136 29.56 16.79 22.21
C LYS A 136 28.47 15.74 22.43
N ARG A 137 28.17 15.38 23.68
CA ARG A 137 27.12 14.41 24.00
C ARG A 137 25.75 14.89 23.52
N GLU A 138 25.40 16.15 23.81
CA GLU A 138 24.15 16.75 23.35
C GLU A 138 24.10 16.89 21.82
N HIS A 139 25.21 17.27 21.18
CA HIS A 139 25.31 17.35 19.73
C HIS A 139 25.07 15.99 19.06
N LEU A 140 25.76 14.94 19.52
CA LEU A 140 25.57 13.58 19.01
C LEU A 140 24.14 13.08 19.23
N ALA A 141 23.55 13.36 20.40
CA ALA A 141 22.17 13.01 20.67
C ALA A 141 21.19 13.76 19.75
N ALA A 142 21.45 15.05 19.47
CA ALA A 142 20.65 15.85 18.55
C ALA A 142 20.77 15.34 17.10
N GLU A 143 21.97 14.98 16.64
CA GLU A 143 22.21 14.38 15.34
C GLU A 143 21.48 13.04 15.19
N GLN A 144 21.58 12.16 16.19
CA GLN A 144 20.84 10.89 16.19
C GLN A 144 19.32 11.10 16.11
N ARG A 145 18.78 12.06 16.89
CA ARG A 145 17.37 12.43 16.80
C ARG A 145 17.01 12.95 15.40
N MET A 146 17.89 13.71 14.76
CA MET A 146 17.67 14.24 13.42
C MET A 146 17.73 13.14 12.36
N VAL A 147 18.72 12.24 12.42
CA VAL A 147 18.84 11.07 11.54
C VAL A 147 17.61 10.18 11.64
N HIS A 148 17.15 9.87 12.85
CA HIS A 148 15.93 9.08 13.04
C HIS A 148 14.69 9.77 12.44
N ARG A 149 14.56 11.09 12.60
CA ARG A 149 13.47 11.86 11.96
C ARG A 149 13.54 11.79 10.43
N ILE A 150 14.73 11.99 9.85
CA ILE A 150 14.93 11.90 8.40
C ILE A 150 14.60 10.50 7.89
N GLN A 151 15.06 9.45 8.57
CA GLN A 151 14.75 8.06 8.22
C GLN A 151 13.24 7.80 8.26
N ARG A 152 12.53 8.28 9.30
CA ARG A 152 11.07 8.17 9.37
C ARG A 152 10.39 8.86 8.17
N ILE A 153 10.78 10.10 7.87
CA ILE A 153 10.23 10.85 6.73
C ILE A 153 10.51 10.13 5.40
N MET A 154 11.72 9.58 5.22
CA MET A 154 12.05 8.80 4.03
C MET A 154 11.17 7.56 3.89
N MET A 155 10.89 6.84 4.99
CA MET A 155 10.00 5.69 4.97
C MET A 155 8.54 6.08 4.67
N GLU A 156 8.07 7.18 5.23
CA GLU A 156 6.73 7.73 4.95
C GLU A 156 6.60 8.13 3.47
N CYS A 157 7.54 8.92 2.96
CA CYS A 157 7.60 9.31 1.55
C CYS A 157 7.69 8.08 0.62
N HIS A 158 8.46 7.06 1.00
CA HIS A 158 8.53 5.83 0.22
C HIS A 158 7.18 5.09 0.17
N ARG A 159 6.48 5.00 1.31
CA ARG A 159 5.13 4.41 1.37
C ARG A 159 4.13 5.20 0.54
N GLU A 160 4.12 6.52 0.66
CA GLU A 160 3.27 7.41 -0.14
C GLU A 160 3.55 7.26 -1.63
N LYS A 161 4.82 7.18 -2.03
CA LYS A 161 5.20 6.93 -3.43
C LYS A 161 4.68 5.58 -3.93
N VAL A 162 4.82 4.51 -3.15
CA VAL A 162 4.32 3.19 -3.53
C VAL A 162 2.79 3.22 -3.66
N ALA A 163 2.08 3.80 -2.68
CA ALA A 163 0.63 3.94 -2.72
C ALA A 163 0.16 4.75 -3.95
N ALA A 164 0.81 5.87 -4.25
CA ALA A 164 0.50 6.70 -5.42
C ALA A 164 0.73 5.93 -6.75
N VAL A 165 1.80 5.15 -6.83
CA VAL A 165 2.07 4.31 -8.02
C VAL A 165 1.04 3.18 -8.15
N GLU A 166 0.63 2.56 -7.04
CA GLU A 166 -0.41 1.54 -7.04
C GLU A 166 -1.77 2.10 -7.46
N GLU A 167 -2.15 3.27 -6.94
CA GLU A 167 -3.37 3.97 -7.31
C GLU A 167 -3.37 4.37 -8.80
N ALA A 168 -2.27 4.96 -9.29
CA ALA A 168 -2.11 5.29 -10.69
C ALA A 168 -2.22 4.05 -11.60
N ARG A 169 -1.59 2.94 -11.22
CA ARG A 169 -1.70 1.66 -11.96
C ARG A 169 -3.10 1.07 -11.90
N ALA A 170 -3.80 1.19 -10.77
CA ALA A 170 -5.18 0.72 -10.64
C ALA A 170 -6.12 1.53 -11.55
N GLU A 171 -5.89 2.83 -11.63
CA GLU A 171 -6.63 3.73 -12.50
C GLU A 171 -6.34 3.46 -13.98
N GLU A 172 -5.08 3.29 -14.38
CA GLU A 172 -4.70 2.87 -15.73
C GLU A 172 -5.39 1.54 -16.11
N ARG A 173 -5.42 0.56 -15.20
CA ARG A 173 -6.14 -0.71 -15.42
C ARG A 173 -7.64 -0.53 -15.53
N ARG A 174 -8.23 0.42 -14.80
CA ARG A 174 -9.66 0.76 -14.91
C ARG A 174 -9.95 1.33 -16.29
N ILE A 175 -9.20 2.36 -16.71
CA ILE A 175 -9.33 2.99 -18.03
C ILE A 175 -9.11 1.97 -19.15
N ALA A 176 -8.08 1.13 -19.06
CA ALA A 176 -7.82 0.10 -20.06
C ALA A 176 -8.96 -0.93 -20.16
N ARG A 177 -9.60 -1.30 -19.04
CA ARG A 177 -10.77 -2.19 -19.05
C ARG A 177 -11.99 -1.51 -19.68
N GLU A 178 -12.22 -0.24 -19.36
CA GLU A 178 -13.31 0.54 -19.95
C GLU A 178 -13.14 0.69 -21.46
N GLU A 179 -11.93 0.98 -21.94
CA GLU A 179 -11.62 1.05 -23.36
C GLU A 179 -11.80 -0.33 -24.04
N ILE A 180 -11.33 -1.42 -23.43
CA ILE A 180 -11.55 -2.77 -23.95
C ILE A 180 -13.04 -3.07 -24.07
N GLU A 181 -13.84 -2.72 -23.06
CA GLU A 181 -15.28 -3.00 -23.06
C GLU A 181 -16.02 -2.12 -24.08
N ALA A 182 -15.61 -0.86 -24.26
CA ALA A 182 -16.10 0.02 -25.31
C ALA A 182 -15.78 -0.53 -26.71
N GLN A 183 -14.55 -1.00 -26.93
CA GLN A 183 -14.14 -1.62 -28.18
C GLN A 183 -14.93 -2.92 -28.45
N LYS A 184 -15.11 -3.79 -27.43
CA LYS A 184 -15.95 -4.99 -27.58
C LYS A 184 -17.39 -4.63 -27.94
N SER A 185 -17.97 -3.62 -27.29
CA SER A 185 -19.34 -3.17 -27.57
C SER A 185 -19.45 -2.67 -29.01
N LYS A 186 -18.48 -1.87 -29.46
CA LYS A 186 -18.41 -1.38 -30.84
C LYS A 186 -18.27 -2.52 -31.86
N VAL A 187 -17.37 -3.48 -31.62
CA VAL A 187 -17.19 -4.65 -32.49
C VAL A 187 -18.46 -5.51 -32.52
N MET A 188 -19.14 -5.66 -31.38
CA MET A 188 -20.41 -6.39 -31.31
C MET A 188 -21.51 -5.69 -32.12
N GLU A 189 -21.62 -4.36 -32.01
CA GLU A 189 -22.55 -3.56 -32.82
C GLU A 189 -22.23 -3.67 -34.32
N GLU A 190 -20.96 -3.57 -34.71
CA GLU A 190 -20.51 -3.77 -36.09
C GLU A 190 -20.86 -5.18 -36.60
N LEU A 191 -20.65 -6.22 -35.78
CA LEU A 191 -20.97 -7.60 -36.12
C LEU A 191 -22.49 -7.81 -36.29
N ILE A 192 -23.30 -7.30 -35.36
CA ILE A 192 -24.77 -7.34 -35.47
C ILE A 192 -25.24 -6.59 -36.72
N SER A 193 -24.69 -5.41 -37.00
CA SER A 193 -25.05 -4.63 -38.18
C SER A 193 -24.69 -5.35 -39.48
N THR A 194 -23.52 -6.01 -39.51
CA THR A 194 -23.05 -6.80 -40.65
C THR A 194 -23.94 -8.02 -40.85
N ASP A 195 -24.30 -8.73 -39.78
CA ASP A 195 -25.20 -9.89 -39.84
C ASP A 195 -26.61 -9.49 -40.29
N LEU A 196 -27.13 -8.35 -39.82
CA LEU A 196 -28.39 -7.77 -40.30
C LEU A 196 -28.34 -7.42 -41.79
N MET A 197 -27.22 -6.89 -42.29
CA MET A 197 -27.03 -6.60 -43.70
C MET A 197 -26.94 -7.88 -44.55
N VAL A 198 -26.18 -8.88 -44.08
CA VAL A 198 -26.05 -10.19 -44.74
C VAL A 198 -27.41 -10.88 -44.81
N THR A 199 -28.16 -10.94 -43.70
CA THR A 199 -29.49 -11.54 -43.68
C THR A 199 -30.50 -10.77 -44.55
N LYS A 200 -30.44 -9.43 -44.58
CA LYS A 200 -31.27 -8.62 -45.50
C LYS A 200 -30.93 -8.89 -46.96
N HIS A 201 -29.63 -8.98 -47.30
CA HIS A 201 -29.17 -9.30 -48.64
C HIS A 201 -29.57 -10.72 -49.05
N GLN A 202 -29.38 -11.70 -48.16
CA GLN A 202 -29.80 -13.08 -48.37
C GLN A 202 -31.32 -13.18 -48.57
N LYS A 203 -32.13 -12.51 -47.74
CA LYS A 203 -33.60 -12.46 -47.91
C LYS A 203 -34.00 -11.84 -49.25
N SER A 204 -33.33 -10.76 -49.65
CA SER A 204 -33.58 -10.10 -50.94
C SER A 204 -33.21 -11.02 -52.10
N SER A 205 -32.03 -11.64 -52.05
CA SER A 205 -31.53 -12.60 -53.04
C SER A 205 -32.47 -13.81 -53.17
N VAL A 206 -32.83 -14.45 -52.05
CA VAL A 206 -33.81 -15.55 -52.02
C VAL A 206 -35.17 -15.09 -52.57
N GLY A 207 -35.61 -13.88 -52.25
CA GLY A 207 -36.82 -13.29 -52.81
C GLY A 207 -36.76 -13.09 -54.33
N HIS A 208 -35.63 -12.65 -54.87
CA HIS A 208 -35.40 -12.58 -56.32
C HIS A 208 -35.41 -13.97 -56.97
N VAL A 209 -34.72 -14.94 -56.38
CA VAL A 209 -34.70 -16.33 -56.88
C VAL A 209 -36.10 -16.95 -56.84
N LYS A 210 -36.86 -16.72 -55.76
CA LYS A 210 -38.24 -17.20 -55.62
C LYS A 210 -39.14 -16.62 -56.71
N ARG A 211 -39.11 -15.30 -56.92
CA ARG A 211 -39.87 -14.64 -57.99
C ARG A 211 -39.47 -15.13 -59.38
N ALA A 212 -38.17 -15.31 -59.63
CA ALA A 212 -37.69 -15.86 -60.90
C ALA A 212 -38.16 -17.30 -61.12
N ARG A 213 -38.19 -18.12 -60.07
CA ARG A 213 -38.71 -19.50 -60.11
C ARG A 213 -40.22 -19.52 -60.34
N GLU A 214 -40.99 -18.68 -59.65
CA GLU A 214 -42.43 -18.53 -59.84
C GLU A 214 -42.77 -18.10 -61.27
N HIS A 215 -42.02 -17.12 -61.81
CA HIS A 215 -42.17 -16.69 -63.19
C HIS A 215 -41.83 -17.80 -64.19
N LYS A 216 -40.73 -18.53 -63.98
CA LYS A 216 -40.36 -19.68 -64.82
C LYS A 216 -41.42 -20.79 -64.76
N LEU A 217 -41.95 -21.08 -63.57
CA LEU A 217 -43.01 -22.06 -63.38
C LEU A 217 -44.31 -21.64 -64.08
N SER A 218 -44.70 -20.37 -63.94
CA SER A 218 -45.86 -19.78 -64.61
C SER A 218 -45.76 -19.88 -66.13
N ILE A 219 -44.58 -19.56 -66.70
CA ILE A 219 -44.34 -19.75 -68.14
C ILE A 219 -44.51 -21.23 -68.52
N SER A 220 -43.84 -22.16 -67.81
CA SER A 220 -43.97 -23.58 -68.12
C SER A 220 -45.40 -24.10 -67.99
N TYR A 221 -46.15 -23.61 -67.01
CA TYR A 221 -47.56 -23.93 -66.83
C TYR A 221 -48.39 -23.41 -68.01
N SER A 222 -48.20 -22.16 -68.42
CA SER A 222 -48.90 -21.58 -69.57
C SER A 222 -48.59 -22.27 -70.90
N VAL A 223 -47.39 -22.84 -71.04
CA VAL A 223 -46.99 -23.64 -72.20
C VAL A 223 -47.66 -25.01 -72.16
N ALA A 224 -47.65 -25.68 -71.01
CA ALA A 224 -48.32 -26.97 -70.84
C ALA A 224 -49.85 -26.88 -71.01
N GLU A 225 -50.48 -25.80 -70.52
CA GLU A 225 -51.91 -25.54 -70.71
C GLU A 225 -52.25 -25.31 -72.18
N ARG A 226 -51.42 -24.54 -72.91
CA ARG A 226 -51.55 -24.36 -74.36
C ARG A 226 -51.38 -25.67 -75.13
N GLN A 227 -50.36 -26.46 -74.79
CA GLN A 227 -50.16 -27.78 -75.41
C GLN A 227 -51.35 -28.70 -75.16
N ARG A 228 -51.92 -28.72 -73.96
CA ARG A 228 -53.16 -29.47 -73.70
C ARG A 228 -54.34 -28.96 -74.53
N GLN A 229 -54.50 -27.64 -74.65
CA GLN A 229 -55.57 -27.08 -75.48
C GLN A 229 -55.38 -27.43 -76.96
N GLU A 230 -54.14 -27.37 -77.45
CA GLU A 230 -53.79 -27.80 -78.81
C GLU A 230 -54.06 -29.30 -79.01
N GLU A 231 -53.62 -30.18 -78.09
CA GLU A 231 -53.89 -31.63 -78.15
C GLU A 231 -55.40 -31.94 -78.13
N VAL A 232 -56.19 -31.23 -77.31
CA VAL A 232 -57.65 -31.38 -77.28
C VAL A 232 -58.28 -30.88 -78.58
N GLN A 233 -57.79 -29.77 -79.15
CA GLN A 233 -58.29 -29.23 -80.40
C GLN A 233 -57.95 -30.11 -81.60
N GLU A 234 -56.73 -30.66 -81.66
CA GLU A 234 -56.32 -31.66 -82.65
C GLU A 234 -57.18 -32.94 -82.53
N GLY A 235 -57.41 -33.42 -81.30
CA GLY A 235 -58.29 -34.56 -81.05
C GLY A 235 -59.74 -34.33 -81.49
N LEU A 236 -60.27 -33.12 -81.28
CA LEU A 236 -61.59 -32.72 -81.76
C LEU A 236 -61.66 -32.68 -83.30
N GLN A 237 -60.65 -32.13 -83.97
CA GLN A 237 -60.61 -32.11 -85.44
C GLN A 237 -60.48 -33.51 -86.04
N GLU A 238 -59.71 -34.41 -85.42
CA GLU A 238 -59.59 -35.80 -85.85
C GLU A 238 -60.92 -36.57 -85.65
N ALA A 239 -61.60 -36.34 -84.52
CA ALA A 239 -62.94 -36.87 -84.27
C ALA A 239 -63.97 -36.34 -85.29
N GLU A 240 -63.90 -35.06 -85.66
CA GLU A 240 -64.79 -34.47 -86.67
C GLU A 240 -64.54 -35.07 -88.07
N LYS A 241 -63.27 -35.23 -88.47
CA LYS A 241 -62.91 -35.90 -89.74
C LYS A 241 -63.39 -37.36 -89.79
N THR A 242 -63.21 -38.10 -88.69
CA THR A 242 -63.67 -39.50 -88.61
C THR A 242 -65.19 -39.59 -88.65
N HIS A 243 -65.90 -38.69 -87.95
CA HIS A 243 -67.35 -38.60 -88.03
C HIS A 243 -67.84 -38.24 -89.44
N GLN A 244 -67.22 -37.27 -90.11
CA GLN A 244 -67.56 -36.91 -91.49
C GLN A 244 -67.35 -38.09 -92.44
N ALA A 245 -66.23 -38.81 -92.31
CA ALA A 245 -65.96 -40.01 -93.12
C ALA A 245 -66.98 -41.14 -92.87
N THR A 246 -67.46 -41.31 -91.62
CA THR A 246 -68.55 -42.27 -91.34
C THR A 246 -69.88 -41.81 -91.92
N LEU A 247 -70.18 -40.52 -91.90
CA LEU A 247 -71.37 -39.93 -92.51
C LEU A 247 -71.38 -40.14 -94.03
N ASP A 248 -70.26 -39.87 -94.70
CA ASP A 248 -70.12 -40.06 -96.15
C ASP A 248 -70.33 -41.52 -96.56
N ASN A 249 -69.81 -42.49 -95.77
CA ASN A 249 -70.03 -43.92 -95.99
C ASN A 249 -71.50 -44.32 -95.83
N VAL A 250 -72.20 -43.78 -94.82
CA VAL A 250 -73.64 -44.03 -94.63
C VAL A 250 -74.44 -43.42 -95.77
N MET A 251 -74.07 -42.23 -96.24
CA MET A 251 -74.70 -41.59 -97.39
C MET A 251 -74.49 -42.40 -98.68
N GLU A 252 -73.32 -42.97 -98.90
CA GLU A 252 -73.03 -43.84 -100.05
C GLU A 252 -73.89 -45.13 -100.02
N LYS A 253 -74.02 -45.76 -98.84
CA LYS A 253 -74.92 -46.91 -98.66
C LYS A 253 -76.39 -46.56 -98.90
N LEU A 254 -76.82 -45.37 -98.48
CA LEU A 254 -78.18 -44.88 -98.74
C LEU A 254 -78.41 -44.64 -100.24
N ALA A 255 -77.44 -44.07 -100.95
CA ALA A 255 -77.52 -43.84 -102.38
C ALA A 255 -77.60 -45.18 -103.16
N ASN A 256 -76.81 -46.17 -102.77
CA ASN A 256 -76.83 -47.51 -103.37
C ASN A 256 -78.18 -48.22 -103.16
N THR A 257 -78.70 -48.24 -101.93
CA THR A 257 -80.01 -48.86 -101.65
C THR A 257 -81.18 -48.16 -102.35
N LYS A 258 -81.12 -46.83 -102.51
CA LYS A 258 -82.10 -46.08 -103.31
C LYS A 258 -82.01 -46.41 -104.80
N GLY A 259 -80.80 -46.64 -105.32
CA GLY A 259 -80.57 -47.11 -106.69
C GLY A 259 -81.14 -48.51 -106.94
N GLU A 260 -80.94 -49.44 -106.00
CA GLU A 260 -81.51 -50.79 -106.05
C GLU A 260 -83.05 -50.78 -106.05
N LEU A 261 -83.67 -49.96 -105.19
CA LEU A 261 -85.12 -49.78 -105.15
C LEU A 261 -85.71 -49.26 -106.48
N LEU A 262 -85.04 -48.29 -107.10
CA LEU A 262 -85.46 -47.76 -108.41
C LEU A 262 -85.34 -48.81 -109.52
N SER A 263 -84.30 -49.64 -109.48
CA SER A 263 -84.13 -50.76 -110.43
C SER A 263 -85.26 -51.78 -110.30
N ILE A 264 -85.60 -52.18 -109.07
CA ILE A 264 -86.69 -53.13 -108.78
C ILE A 264 -88.05 -52.55 -109.22
N ALA A 265 -88.32 -51.28 -108.94
CA ALA A 265 -89.55 -50.61 -109.38
C ALA A 265 -89.68 -50.61 -110.91
N LYS A 266 -88.57 -50.41 -111.64
CA LYS A 266 -88.54 -50.44 -113.10
C LYS A 266 -88.79 -51.85 -113.65
N GLN A 267 -88.24 -52.88 -113.02
CA GLN A 267 -88.49 -54.28 -113.37
C GLN A 267 -89.96 -54.69 -113.14
N LEU A 268 -90.56 -54.27 -112.02
CA LEU A 268 -91.99 -54.48 -111.73
C LEU A 268 -92.91 -53.79 -112.76
N GLY A 269 -92.58 -52.57 -113.17
CA GLY A 269 -93.30 -51.86 -114.23
C GLY A 269 -93.27 -52.62 -115.57
N ILE A 270 -92.13 -53.19 -115.93
CA ILE A 270 -91.99 -54.01 -117.13
C ILE A 270 -92.82 -55.30 -117.01
N MET A 271 -92.76 -56.01 -115.88
CA MET A 271 -93.57 -57.22 -115.66
C MET A 271 -95.07 -56.95 -115.68
N THR A 272 -95.51 -55.78 -115.19
CA THR A 272 -96.93 -55.39 -115.21
C THR A 272 -97.42 -55.13 -116.63
N ASN A 273 -96.63 -54.42 -117.45
CA ASN A 273 -96.98 -54.20 -118.86
C ASN A 273 -97.03 -55.52 -119.67
N TRP A 274 -96.11 -56.46 -119.41
CA TRP A 274 -96.15 -57.79 -120.04
C TRP A 274 -97.39 -58.58 -119.63
N LYS A 275 -97.80 -58.47 -118.37
CA LYS A 275 -99.03 -59.09 -117.88
C LYS A 275 -100.24 -58.52 -118.60
N ASP A 276 -100.36 -57.19 -118.70
CA ASP A 276 -101.51 -56.53 -119.32
C ASP A 276 -101.58 -56.80 -120.83
N PHE A 277 -100.45 -56.79 -121.54
CA PHE A 277 -100.38 -57.16 -122.96
C PHE A 277 -100.85 -58.60 -123.22
N LEU A 278 -100.38 -59.56 -122.41
CA LEU A 278 -100.81 -60.95 -122.53
C LEU A 278 -102.29 -61.14 -122.18
N GLU A 279 -102.82 -60.33 -121.28
CA GLU A 279 -104.23 -60.36 -120.87
C GLU A 279 -105.13 -59.79 -121.97
N GLU A 280 -104.67 -58.79 -122.71
CA GLU A 280 -105.33 -58.22 -123.90
C GLU A 280 -105.35 -59.22 -125.07
N GLU A 281 -104.21 -59.83 -125.44
CA GLU A 281 -104.18 -60.90 -126.47
C GLU A 281 -105.10 -62.08 -126.10
N LEU A 282 -105.18 -62.43 -124.82
CA LEU A 282 -106.05 -63.52 -124.37
C LEU A 282 -107.54 -63.15 -124.45
N GLN A 283 -107.89 -61.87 -124.25
CA GLN A 283 -109.25 -61.39 -124.50
C GLN A 283 -109.57 -61.31 -125.99
N GLU A 284 -108.64 -60.86 -126.82
CA GLU A 284 -108.83 -60.82 -128.28
C GLU A 284 -109.03 -62.21 -128.86
N THR A 285 -108.21 -63.18 -128.43
CA THR A 285 -108.38 -64.58 -128.82
C THR A 285 -109.71 -65.15 -128.31
N ARG A 286 -110.12 -64.88 -127.06
CA ARG A 286 -111.47 -65.22 -126.57
C ARG A 286 -112.58 -64.65 -127.47
N ALA A 287 -112.51 -63.37 -127.82
CA ALA A 287 -113.50 -62.71 -128.67
C ALA A 287 -113.53 -63.29 -130.09
N ALA A 288 -112.37 -63.64 -130.66
CA ALA A 288 -112.26 -64.28 -131.97
C ALA A 288 -112.83 -65.70 -131.97
N PHE A 289 -112.52 -66.51 -130.95
CA PHE A 289 -113.10 -67.85 -130.79
C PHE A 289 -114.62 -67.77 -130.60
N GLN A 290 -115.11 -66.82 -129.80
CA GLN A 290 -116.55 -66.64 -129.62
C GLN A 290 -117.25 -66.26 -130.93
N LYS A 291 -116.69 -65.31 -131.70
CA LYS A 291 -117.21 -64.96 -133.04
C LYS A 291 -117.23 -66.15 -134.00
N TYR A 292 -116.19 -66.99 -133.99
CA TYR A 292 -116.13 -68.18 -134.85
C TYR A 292 -117.21 -69.20 -134.48
N ILE A 293 -117.43 -69.42 -133.18
CA ILE A 293 -118.47 -70.32 -132.67
C ILE A 293 -119.86 -69.80 -133.08
N ASP A 294 -120.12 -68.50 -132.87
CA ASP A 294 -121.40 -67.87 -133.19
C ASP A 294 -121.72 -67.93 -134.70
N TYR A 295 -120.71 -67.76 -135.57
CA TYR A 295 -120.89 -67.80 -137.03
C TYR A 295 -121.14 -69.22 -137.55
N THR A 296 -120.43 -70.21 -137.02
CA THR A 296 -120.45 -71.59 -137.56
C THR A 296 -121.65 -72.38 -137.04
N PHE A 297 -122.15 -72.06 -135.84
CA PHE A 297 -123.21 -72.80 -135.16
C PHE A 297 -124.32 -71.89 -134.61
N PRO A 298 -125.19 -71.31 -135.46
CA PRO A 298 -126.20 -70.32 -135.05
C PRO A 298 -127.37 -70.88 -134.22
N LYS A 299 -127.40 -72.18 -133.93
CA LYS A 299 -128.43 -72.82 -133.07
C LYS A 299 -127.96 -73.06 -131.63
N LEU A 300 -126.71 -72.72 -131.28
CA LEU A 300 -126.22 -72.80 -129.91
C LEU A 300 -126.68 -71.57 -129.11
N SER A 301 -127.23 -71.80 -127.92
CA SER A 301 -127.56 -70.71 -126.99
C SER A 301 -126.29 -70.13 -126.35
N PRO A 302 -126.24 -68.81 -126.05
CA PRO A 302 -125.09 -68.18 -125.43
C PRO A 302 -124.61 -68.93 -124.16
N GLY A 303 -123.30 -69.18 -124.05
CA GLY A 303 -122.67 -69.79 -122.86
C GLY A 303 -122.47 -71.32 -122.90
N HIS A 304 -122.95 -72.04 -123.92
CA HIS A 304 -122.72 -73.49 -124.03
C HIS A 304 -121.27 -73.88 -124.42
N ALA A 305 -120.48 -72.92 -124.91
CA ALA A 305 -119.08 -73.14 -125.31
C ALA A 305 -118.05 -72.56 -124.31
N ASP A 306 -118.50 -72.01 -123.18
CA ASP A 306 -117.64 -71.33 -122.19
C ASP A 306 -116.68 -72.26 -121.44
N PHE A 307 -116.84 -73.58 -121.56
CA PHE A 307 -115.91 -74.55 -120.97
C PHE A 307 -114.56 -74.63 -121.71
N ILE A 308 -114.49 -74.18 -122.96
CA ILE A 308 -113.28 -74.29 -123.79
C ILE A 308 -112.21 -73.28 -123.33
N LEU A 309 -112.60 -72.12 -122.79
CA LEU A 309 -111.71 -71.08 -122.27
C LEU A 309 -112.24 -70.45 -120.95
N PRO A 310 -112.06 -71.11 -119.79
CA PRO A 310 -112.58 -70.64 -118.50
C PRO A 310 -112.05 -69.25 -118.09
N GLU A 311 -112.85 -68.47 -117.35
CA GLU A 311 -112.42 -67.20 -116.76
C GLU A 311 -111.42 -67.40 -115.61
N ARG A 312 -110.45 -66.49 -115.49
CA ARG A 312 -109.44 -66.52 -114.42
C ARG A 312 -110.03 -66.00 -113.11
N LYS A 313 -109.72 -66.65 -111.98
CA LYS A 313 -110.10 -66.22 -110.63
C LYS A 313 -109.43 -64.86 -110.31
N LYS A 314 -110.22 -63.88 -109.86
CA LYS A 314 -109.71 -62.55 -109.46
C LYS A 314 -108.75 -62.63 -108.27
N THR A 315 -107.76 -61.75 -108.27
CA THR A 315 -106.68 -61.63 -107.27
C THR A 315 -107.24 -61.36 -105.86
N PRO A 316 -106.74 -62.00 -104.79
CA PRO A 316 -107.22 -61.80 -103.41
C PRO A 316 -106.94 -60.39 -102.88
N SER A 317 -107.91 -59.80 -102.19
CA SER A 317 -107.92 -58.41 -101.68
C SER A 317 -106.92 -58.07 -100.56
N ASN A 318 -105.89 -58.88 -100.31
CA ASN A 318 -104.97 -58.73 -99.17
C ASN A 318 -103.68 -57.94 -99.49
N LEU A 319 -103.61 -57.18 -100.59
CA LEU A 319 -102.41 -56.47 -101.04
C LEU A 319 -102.62 -54.98 -101.34
N VAL A 320 -103.64 -54.34 -100.76
CA VAL A 320 -103.78 -52.87 -100.83
C VAL A 320 -103.06 -52.24 -99.63
N ILE A 321 -101.85 -51.74 -99.86
CA ILE A 321 -101.09 -50.92 -98.91
C ILE A 321 -101.63 -49.49 -98.96
N LYS A 322 -101.98 -48.92 -97.80
CA LYS A 322 -102.27 -47.49 -97.63
C LYS A 322 -100.94 -46.77 -97.39
N GLU A 323 -100.50 -45.97 -98.36
CA GLU A 323 -99.38 -45.04 -98.20
C GLU A 323 -99.91 -43.62 -97.86
N ASN A 324 -99.13 -42.83 -97.12
CA ASN A 324 -99.33 -41.46 -96.58
C ASN A 324 -99.66 -41.47 -95.06
N GLU A 325 -98.87 -40.99 -94.09
CA GLU A 325 -97.78 -39.99 -94.04
C GLU A 325 -96.83 -40.29 -92.85
N THR A 326 -95.51 -40.29 -93.10
CA THR A 326 -94.48 -39.94 -92.11
C THR A 326 -93.53 -38.97 -92.78
N ALA A 327 -93.52 -37.73 -92.32
CA ALA A 327 -92.45 -36.78 -92.59
C ALA A 327 -92.30 -35.80 -91.41
N LEU A 328 -91.11 -35.86 -90.78
CA LEU A 328 -90.38 -34.82 -90.03
C LEU A 328 -90.93 -34.48 -88.63
N ASP A 329 -90.16 -34.48 -87.54
CA ASP A 329 -88.71 -34.25 -87.35
C ASP A 329 -87.85 -35.46 -86.97
#